data_AF-A0A261DAY2-F1
#
_entry.id   AF-A0A261DAY2-F1
#
_cell.length_a   1.000
_cell.length_b   1.000
_cell.length_c   1.000
_cell.angle_alpha   90.00
_cell.angle_beta   90.00
_cell.angle_gamma   90.00
#
_symmetry.space_group_name_H-M   'P 1'
#
loop_
_entity.id
_entity.type
_entity.pdbx_description
1 polymer ?
#
loop_
_entity_poly.entity_id
_entity_poly.type
_entity_poly.pdbx_seq_one_letter_code
_entity_poly.pdbx_strand_id
1 'polypeptide(L)'
;MSIGEILVVMLVAMIVTKPEDIPMIIKKIQEFKLYCSAVKNQALTYITKDLKIDNDIVENDVEQLNFYLERIINIQGYYDGNYSLNELKVKYDKLIKIKSTEYGNILENHKK
;
A
#
# COMPACT_ATOMS: atom_id res chain seq x y z
N MET A 1 0.67 -4.91 43.33
CA MET A 1 -0.56 -5.07 44.14
C MET A 1 -0.91 -6.54 44.20
N SER A 2 -1.16 -7.06 45.40
CA SER A 2 -1.68 -8.41 45.62
C SER A 2 -3.16 -8.49 45.24
N ILE A 3 -3.63 -9.68 44.84
CA ILE A 3 -5.05 -9.94 44.53
C ILE A 3 -5.96 -9.58 45.72
N GLY A 4 -5.48 -9.79 46.95
CA GLY A 4 -6.21 -9.39 48.16
C GLY A 4 -6.41 -7.87 48.29
N GLU A 5 -5.42 -7.07 47.88
CA GLU A 5 -5.51 -5.60 47.92
C GLU A 5 -6.55 -5.08 46.91
N ILE A 6 -6.61 -5.68 45.72
CA ILE A 6 -7.62 -5.35 44.69
C ILE A 6 -9.03 -5.64 45.20
N LEU A 7 -9.21 -6.77 45.91
CA LEU A 7 -10.49 -7.19 46.46
C LEU A 7 -10.97 -6.22 47.56
N VAL A 8 -10.06 -5.80 48.45
CA VAL A 8 -10.34 -4.79 49.48
C VAL A 8 -10.72 -3.46 48.86
N VAL A 9 -9.98 -2.99 47.84
CA VAL A 9 -10.30 -1.74 47.13
C VAL A 9 -11.68 -1.81 46.46
N MET A 10 -12.03 -2.94 45.85
CA MET A 10 -13.33 -3.13 45.21
C MET A 10 -14.48 -3.11 46.23
N LEU A 11 -14.27 -3.67 47.42
CA LEU A 11 -15.26 -3.69 48.50
C LEU A 11 -15.47 -2.29 49.08
N VAL A 12 -14.39 -1.55 49.34
CA VAL A 12 -14.45 -0.14 49.77
C VAL A 12 -15.13 0.73 48.72
N ALA A 13 -14.79 0.55 47.44
CA ALA A 13 -15.41 1.27 46.34
C ALA A 13 -16.92 1.02 46.30
N MET A 14 -17.36 -0.23 46.46
CA MET A 14 -18.78 -0.60 46.46
C MET A 14 -19.56 0.02 47.64
N ILE A 15 -18.93 0.16 48.82
CA ILE A 15 -19.52 0.83 50.00
C ILE A 15 -19.60 2.34 49.79
N VAL A 16 -18.59 2.94 49.15
CA VAL A 16 -18.52 4.39 48.92
C VAL A 16 -19.43 4.85 47.78
N THR A 17 -19.65 4.02 46.76
CA THR A 17 -20.54 4.33 45.66
C THR A 17 -22.00 4.23 46.07
N LYS A 18 -22.80 5.25 45.72
CA LYS A 18 -24.25 5.17 45.91
C LYS A 18 -24.84 4.17 44.91
N PRO A 19 -25.90 3.43 45.28
CA PRO A 19 -26.56 2.49 44.38
C PRO A 19 -27.14 3.17 43.13
N GLU A 20 -27.44 4.47 43.22
CA GLU A 20 -27.91 5.33 42.14
C GLU A 20 -26.83 5.60 41.07
N ASP A 21 -25.55 5.56 41.44
CA ASP A 21 -24.43 5.88 40.55
C ASP A 21 -24.02 4.68 39.66
N ILE A 22 -24.30 3.46 40.13
CA ILE A 22 -23.96 2.21 39.43
C ILE A 22 -24.52 2.17 37.99
N PRO A 23 -25.81 2.44 37.73
CA PRO A 23 -26.33 2.43 36.36
C PRO A 23 -25.70 3.52 35.47
N MET A 24 -25.30 4.66 36.06
CA MET A 24 -24.63 5.74 35.32
C MET A 24 -23.21 5.36 34.91
N ILE A 25 -22.47 4.67 35.79
CA ILE A 25 -21.13 4.14 35.49
C ILE A 25 -21.21 3.08 34.39
N ILE A 26 -22.18 2.16 34.45
CA ILE A 26 -22.38 1.13 33.43
C ILE A 26 -22.67 1.76 32.06
N LYS A 27 -23.52 2.78 31.99
CA LYS A 27 -23.79 3.52 30.74
C LYS A 27 -22.52 4.12 30.15
N LYS A 28 -21.70 4.79 30.97
CA LYS A 28 -20.42 5.35 30.50
C LYS A 28 -19.45 4.29 30.00
N ILE A 29 -19.40 3.11 30.63
CA ILE A 29 -18.59 1.98 30.16
C ILE A 29 -19.09 1.48 28.80
N GLN A 30 -20.41 1.44 28.59
CA GLN A 30 -21.00 1.05 27.31
C GLN A 30 -20.69 2.08 26.21
N GLU A 31 -20.81 3.37 26.50
CA GLU A 31 -20.42 4.45 25.60
C GLU A 31 -18.94 4.38 25.23
N PHE A 32 -18.08 4.13 26.22
CA PHE A 32 -16.65 3.92 26.00
C PHE A 32 -16.36 2.71 25.11
N LYS A 33 -17.09 1.60 25.31
CA LYS A 33 -16.99 0.41 24.44
C LYS A 33 -17.40 0.73 23.00
N LEU A 34 -18.48 1.50 22.81
CA LEU A 34 -18.92 1.94 21.48
C LEU A 34 -17.87 2.84 20.82
N TYR A 35 -17.27 3.75 21.57
CA TYR A 35 -16.18 4.60 21.10
C TYR A 35 -14.96 3.77 20.66
N CYS A 36 -14.51 2.81 21.48
CA CYS A 36 -13.42 1.91 21.09
C CYS A 36 -13.76 1.08 19.84
N SER A 37 -15.00 0.63 19.70
CA SER A 37 -15.46 -0.09 18.50
C SER A 37 -15.42 0.80 17.25
N ALA A 38 -15.85 2.05 17.37
CA ALA A 38 -15.80 3.01 16.28
C ALA A 38 -14.36 3.33 15.86
N VAL A 39 -13.46 3.55 16.82
CA VAL A 39 -12.03 3.80 16.54
C VAL A 39 -11.38 2.57 15.91
N LYS A 40 -11.67 1.36 16.40
CA LYS A 40 -11.17 0.11 15.80
C LYS A 40 -11.63 -0.04 14.36
N ASN A 41 -12.91 0.22 14.08
CA ASN A 41 -13.45 0.14 12.72
C ASN A 41 -12.85 1.19 11.80
N GLN A 42 -12.63 2.42 12.27
CA GLN A 42 -11.95 3.46 11.50
C GLN A 42 -10.52 3.05 11.18
N ALA A 43 -9.74 2.61 12.18
CA ALA A 43 -8.37 2.14 11.98
C ALA A 43 -8.29 0.97 10.99
N LEU A 44 -9.17 -0.02 11.12
CA LEU A 44 -9.27 -1.13 10.16
C LEU A 44 -9.65 -0.66 8.75
N THR A 45 -10.51 0.35 8.62
CA THR A 45 -10.88 0.90 7.31
C THR A 45 -9.68 1.54 6.63
N TYR A 46 -8.86 2.30 7.35
CA TYR A 46 -7.63 2.90 6.80
C TYR A 46 -6.62 1.84 6.39
N ILE A 47 -6.36 0.85 7.25
CA ILE A 47 -5.42 -0.24 6.94
C ILE A 47 -5.90 -1.04 5.72
N THR A 48 -7.19 -1.35 5.64
CA THR A 48 -7.76 -2.11 4.52
C THR A 48 -7.74 -1.29 3.22
N LYS A 49 -7.90 0.02 3.31
CA LYS A 49 -7.82 0.93 2.16
C LYS A 49 -6.40 1.02 1.62
N ASP A 50 -5.40 1.17 2.48
CA ASP A 50 -3.99 1.16 2.07
C ASP A 50 -3.59 -0.19 1.46
N LEU A 51 -4.03 -1.31 2.06
CA LEU A 51 -3.82 -2.64 1.49
C LEU A 51 -4.47 -2.83 0.11
N LYS A 52 -5.66 -2.26 -0.12
CA LYS A 52 -6.29 -2.32 -1.45
C LYS A 52 -5.55 -1.47 -2.47
N ILE A 53 -5.09 -0.27 -2.08
CA ILE A 53 -4.30 0.61 -2.95
C ILE A 53 -2.99 -0.08 -3.35
N ASP A 54 -2.29 -0.72 -2.40
CA ASP A 54 -1.06 -1.46 -2.70
C ASP A 54 -1.32 -2.65 -3.64
N ASN A 55 -2.43 -3.38 -3.47
CA ASN A 55 -2.78 -4.47 -4.38
C ASN A 55 -3.15 -3.96 -5.79
N ASP A 56 -3.92 -2.87 -5.89
CA ASP A 56 -4.28 -2.27 -7.19
C ASP A 56 -3.04 -1.74 -7.94
N ILE A 57 -2.06 -1.17 -7.23
CA ILE A 57 -0.78 -0.74 -7.82
C ILE A 57 0.02 -1.93 -8.33
N VAL A 58 0.15 -3.00 -7.53
CA VAL A 58 0.87 -4.21 -7.93
C VAL A 58 0.18 -4.93 -9.10
N GLU A 59 -1.14 -4.97 -9.13
CA GLU A 59 -1.90 -5.56 -10.23
C GLU A 59 -1.70 -4.78 -11.54
N ASN A 60 -1.71 -3.45 -11.48
CA ASN A 60 -1.47 -2.57 -12.63
C ASN A 60 -0.02 -2.69 -13.15
N ASP A 61 0.97 -2.81 -12.26
CA ASP A 61 2.37 -3.03 -12.63
C ASP A 61 2.57 -4.39 -13.34
N VAL A 62 1.88 -5.44 -12.87
CA VAL A 62 1.90 -6.77 -13.51
C VAL A 62 1.22 -6.75 -14.87
N GLU A 63 0.10 -6.04 -15.00
CA GLU A 63 -0.63 -5.90 -16.26
C GLU A 63 0.19 -5.13 -17.31
N GLN A 64 0.87 -4.07 -16.87
CA GLN A 64 1.80 -3.31 -17.71
C GLN A 64 3.01 -4.15 -18.14
N LEU A 65 3.58 -4.96 -17.24
CA LEU A 65 4.66 -5.88 -17.58
C LEU A 65 4.22 -6.91 -18.63
N ASN A 66 3.04 -7.51 -18.44
CA ASN A 66 2.48 -8.48 -19.37
C ASN A 66 2.22 -7.87 -20.76
N PHE A 67 1.70 -6.63 -20.81
CA PHE A 67 1.52 -5.90 -22.05
C PHE A 67 2.84 -5.71 -22.81
N TYR A 68 3.92 -5.35 -22.10
CA TYR A 68 5.23 -5.20 -22.74
C TYR A 68 5.83 -6.53 -23.19
N LEU A 69 5.68 -7.60 -22.41
CA LEU A 69 6.13 -8.95 -22.80
C LEU A 69 5.39 -9.45 -24.04
N GLU A 70 4.07 -9.29 -24.08
CA GLU A 70 3.25 -9.64 -25.24
C GLU A 70 3.68 -8.84 -26.47
N ARG A 71 3.93 -7.53 -26.31
CA ARG A 71 4.42 -6.68 -27.39
C ARG A 71 5.81 -7.09 -27.89
N ILE A 72 6.72 -7.51 -26.99
CA ILE A 72 8.05 -8.02 -27.37
C ILE A 72 7.94 -9.32 -28.17
N ILE A 73 7.07 -10.24 -27.73
CA ILE A 73 6.82 -11.51 -28.42
C ILE A 73 6.21 -11.27 -29.81
N ASN A 74 5.23 -10.36 -29.90
CA ASN A 74 4.52 -10.04 -31.15
C ASN A 74 5.38 -9.30 -32.19
N ILE A 75 6.54 -8.74 -31.81
CA ILE A 75 7.47 -8.05 -32.74
C ILE A 75 8.33 -9.03 -33.58
N GLN A 76 8.15 -10.35 -33.46
CA GLN A 76 8.89 -11.42 -34.17
C GLN A 76 10.32 -11.67 -33.65
N GLY A 77 10.45 -12.10 -32.40
CA GLY A 77 11.71 -12.66 -31.90
C GLY A 77 11.48 -13.89 -31.04
N TYR A 78 11.95 -15.06 -31.48
CA TYR A 78 11.99 -16.25 -30.64
C TYR A 78 12.88 -15.94 -29.41
N TYR A 79 12.32 -16.11 -28.22
CA TYR A 79 13.05 -15.91 -26.96
C TYR A 79 13.91 -17.14 -26.67
N ASP A 80 15.20 -17.08 -27.00
CA ASP A 80 16.18 -18.16 -26.79
C ASP A 80 16.77 -18.18 -25.35
N GLY A 81 16.23 -17.38 -24.43
CA GLY A 81 16.66 -17.35 -23.03
C GLY A 81 18.09 -16.81 -22.76
N ASN A 82 18.87 -16.50 -23.79
CA ASN A 82 20.29 -16.10 -23.67
C ASN A 82 20.56 -14.60 -23.84
N TYR A 83 19.58 -13.73 -23.58
CA TYR A 83 19.84 -12.29 -23.65
C TYR A 83 20.62 -11.79 -22.42
N SER A 84 21.89 -11.48 -22.63
CA SER A 84 22.69 -10.73 -21.67
C SER A 84 22.17 -9.29 -21.57
N LEU A 85 21.80 -8.86 -20.36
CA LEU A 85 21.33 -7.50 -20.08
C LEU A 85 22.32 -6.43 -20.59
N ASN A 86 23.62 -6.74 -20.55
CA ASN A 86 24.68 -5.87 -21.04
C ASN A 86 24.64 -5.69 -22.55
N GLU A 87 24.39 -6.77 -23.30
CA GLU A 87 24.28 -6.72 -24.77
C GLU A 87 23.03 -5.94 -25.20
N LEU A 88 21.92 -6.13 -24.47
CA LEU A 88 20.69 -5.40 -24.71
C LEU A 88 20.88 -3.89 -24.49
N LYS A 89 21.52 -3.50 -23.39
CA LYS A 89 21.84 -2.10 -23.09
C LYS A 89 22.69 -1.47 -24.18
N VAL A 90 23.76 -2.14 -24.61
CA VAL A 90 24.63 -1.65 -25.69
C VAL A 90 23.87 -1.51 -27.02
N LYS A 91 22.94 -2.42 -27.32
CA LYS A 91 22.11 -2.34 -28.53
C LYS A 91 21.16 -1.14 -28.49
N TYR A 92 20.48 -0.91 -27.38
CA TYR A 92 19.57 0.24 -27.24
C TYR A 92 20.31 1.57 -27.23
N ASP A 93 21.46 1.66 -26.57
CA ASP A 93 22.29 2.87 -26.58
C ASP A 93 22.71 3.25 -28.02
N LYS A 94 23.06 2.25 -28.84
CA LYS A 94 23.37 2.46 -30.27
C LYS A 94 22.15 2.98 -31.05
N LEU A 95 20.98 2.39 -30.85
CA LEU A 95 19.75 2.79 -31.55
C LEU A 95 19.31 4.21 -31.16
N ILE A 96 19.41 4.56 -29.89
CA ILE A 96 19.10 5.92 -29.40
C ILE A 96 20.07 6.93 -30.03
N LYS A 97 21.36 6.61 -30.10
CA LYS A 97 22.36 7.48 -30.71
C LYS A 97 22.12 7.66 -32.21
N ILE A 98 21.80 6.60 -32.94
CA ILE A 98 21.45 6.68 -34.37
C ILE A 98 20.24 7.57 -34.59
N LYS A 99 19.14 7.34 -33.85
CA LYS A 99 17.95 8.19 -33.94
C LYS A 99 18.25 9.66 -33.60
N SER A 100 19.03 9.91 -32.56
CA SER A 100 19.41 11.29 -32.19
C SER A 100 20.21 12.00 -33.30
N THR A 101 21.04 11.25 -34.02
CA THR A 101 21.83 11.76 -35.15
C THR A 101 20.92 12.03 -36.36
N GLU A 102 19.95 11.14 -36.60
CA GLU A 102 18.94 11.29 -37.65
C GLU A 102 18.06 12.54 -37.43
N TYR A 103 17.58 12.76 -36.20
CA TYR A 103 16.83 13.98 -35.84
C TYR A 103 17.69 15.26 -35.91
N GLY A 104 18.98 15.19 -35.55
CA GLY A 104 19.90 16.32 -35.69
C GLY A 104 20.12 16.74 -37.14
N ASN A 105 20.26 15.77 -38.05
CA ASN A 105 20.44 16.02 -39.48
C ASN A 105 19.15 16.57 -40.14
N ILE A 106 17.97 16.23 -39.64
CA ILE A 106 16.70 16.80 -40.12
C ILE A 106 16.60 18.28 -39.73
N LEU A 107 17.03 18.66 -38.52
CA LEU A 107 16.98 20.05 -38.03
C LEU A 107 17.97 20.99 -38.74
N GLU A 108 19.13 20.50 -39.19
CA GLU A 108 20.07 21.29 -39.99
C GLU A 108 19.59 21.51 -41.43
N ASN A 109 18.91 20.52 -42.03
CA ASN A 109 18.36 20.66 -43.38
C ASN A 109 17.14 21.59 -43.46
N HIS A 110 16.46 21.87 -42.34
CA HIS A 110 15.37 22.84 -42.26
C HIS A 110 15.82 24.29 -41.97
N LYS A 111 17.14 24.53 -41.79
CA LYS A 111 17.73 25.87 -41.56
C LYS A 111 18.49 26.44 -42.76
N LYS A 112 18.63 25.69 -43.85
CA LYS A 112 19.13 26.18 -45.16
C LYS A 112 17.95 26.51 -46.07
#